data_AF-A0A3A0CCL8-F1
#
_entry.id   AF-A0A3A0CCL8-F1
#
_cell.length_a   1.000
_cell.length_b   1.000
_cell.length_c   1.000
_cell.angle_alpha   90.00
_cell.angle_beta   90.00
_cell.angle_gamma   90.00
#
_symmetry.space_group_name_H-M   'P 1'
#
loop_
_entity.id
_entity.type
_entity.pdbx_description
1 polymer ?
#
loop_
_entity_poly.entity_id
_entity_poly.type
_entity_poly.pdbx_seq_one_letter_code
_entity_poly.pdbx_strand_id
1 'polypeptide(L)' 'MHLSISHDRNDESPEPTAAWFRSLTIEERMDLFCKWTNLILDANPGIPDADDARSPSMRILVVSKP' A
#
# COMPACT_ATOMS: atom_id res chain seq x y z
N MET A 1 -31.39 21.31 -12.25
CA MET A 1 -29.93 21.12 -12.41
C MET A 1 -29.56 19.88 -11.61
N HIS A 2 -29.02 18.84 -12.25
CA HIS A 2 -28.68 17.59 -11.59
C HIS A 2 -27.16 17.60 -11.34
N LEU A 3 -26.75 17.73 -10.09
CA LEU A 3 -25.34 17.67 -9.69
C LEU A 3 -24.93 16.20 -9.65
N SER A 4 -24.20 15.73 -10.65
CA SER A 4 -23.58 14.41 -10.63
C SER A 4 -22.16 14.53 -10.09
N ILE A 5 -21.85 13.77 -9.05
CA ILE A 5 -20.48 13.64 -8.54
C ILE A 5 -19.70 12.80 -9.56
N SER A 6 -18.68 13.40 -10.18
CA SER A 6 -17.72 12.72 -11.05
C SER A 6 -16.39 12.66 -10.32
N HIS A 7 -15.76 11.49 -10.29
CA HIS A 7 -14.46 11.29 -9.66
C HIS A 7 -13.63 10.38 -10.57
N ASP A 8 -12.58 10.93 -11.18
CA ASP A 8 -11.59 10.18 -11.96
C ASP A 8 -10.29 10.11 -11.16
N ARG A 9 -9.72 8.91 -11.07
CA ARG A 9 -8.42 8.68 -10.41
C ARG A 9 -7.28 9.41 -11.12
N ASN A 10 -7.39 9.66 -12.43
CA ASN A 10 -6.40 10.42 -13.19
C ASN A 10 -6.38 11.91 -12.82
N ASP A 11 -7.43 12.40 -12.17
CA ASP A 11 -7.49 13.77 -11.63
C ASP A 11 -6.84 13.85 -10.23
N GLU A 12 -6.43 12.72 -9.66
CA GLU A 12 -5.75 12.65 -8.37
C GLU A 12 -4.23 12.62 -8.50
N SER A 13 -3.58 13.37 -7.62
CA SER A 13 -2.13 13.37 -7.47
C SER A 13 -1.73 12.49 -6.28
N PRO A 14 -0.57 11.80 -6.29
CA PRO A 14 -0.12 11.00 -5.15
C PRO A 14 0.34 11.84 -3.94
N GLU A 15 0.70 13.11 -4.13
CA GLU A 15 1.29 13.98 -3.12
C GLU A 15 0.36 14.27 -1.93
N PRO A 16 -0.94 14.60 -2.12
CA PRO A 16 -1.88 14.78 -1.01
C PRO A 16 -2.06 13.50 -0.19
N THR A 17 -2.18 12.35 -0.85
CA THR A 17 -2.29 11.04 -0.19
C THR A 17 -1.03 10.74 0.63
N ALA A 18 0.14 11.04 0.08
CA ALA A 18 1.40 10.87 0.80
C ALA A 18 1.54 11.86 1.97
N ALA A 19 1.09 13.11 1.82
CA ALA A 19 1.09 14.11 2.90
C ALA A 19 0.14 13.70 4.03
N TRP A 20 -1.05 13.24 3.70
CA TRP A 20 -2.00 12.67 4.65
C TRP A 20 -1.38 11.50 5.42
N PHE A 21 -0.84 10.49 4.73
CA PHE A 21 -0.23 9.34 5.39
C PHE A 21 0.95 9.72 6.30
N ARG A 22 1.75 10.72 5.89
CA ARG A 22 2.86 11.23 6.71
C ARG A 22 2.40 11.97 7.98
N SER A 23 1.19 12.51 8.00
CA SER A 23 0.65 13.18 9.18
C SER A 23 0.24 12.21 10.30
N LEU A 24 0.07 10.93 9.99
CA LEU A 24 -0.31 9.88 10.95
C LEU A 24 0.85 9.52 11.90
N THR A 25 0.50 9.19 13.15
CA THR A 25 1.44 8.59 14.11
C THR A 25 1.86 7.18 13.68
N ILE A 26 2.87 6.61 14.33
CA ILE A 26 3.32 5.25 14.03
C ILE A 26 2.21 4.23 14.34
N GLU A 27 1.49 4.44 15.44
CA GLU A 27 0.39 3.59 15.88
C GLU A 27 -0.76 3.62 14.87
N GLU A 28 -1.14 4.81 14.40
CA GLU A 28 -2.18 4.97 13.38
C GLU A 28 -1.78 4.33 12.04
N ARG A 29 -0.51 4.45 11.65
CA ARG A 29 -0.01 3.77 10.45
C ARG A 29 -0.06 2.25 10.58
N MET A 30 0.28 1.71 11.75
CA MET A 30 0.19 0.28 11.99
C MET A 30 -1.25 -0.21 12.01
N ASP A 31 -2.16 0.54 12.61
CA ASP A 31 -3.58 0.22 12.59
C ASP A 31 -4.12 0.21 11.14
N LEU A 32 -3.76 1.23 10.35
CA LEU A 32 -4.12 1.29 8.93
C LEU A 32 -3.55 0.10 8.14
N PHE A 33 -2.28 -0.25 8.37
CA PHE A 33 -1.65 -1.41 7.76
C PHE A 33 -2.42 -2.70 8.07
N CYS A 34 -2.68 -2.98 9.36
CA CYS A 34 -3.43 -4.15 9.78
C CYS A 34 -4.83 -4.19 9.16
N LYS A 35 -5.55 -3.06 9.13
CA LYS A 35 -6.89 -2.96 8.51
C LYS A 35 -6.86 -3.32 7.04
N TRP A 36 -5.93 -2.76 6.26
CA TRP A 36 -5.82 -3.06 4.84
C TRP A 36 -5.38 -4.50 4.59
N THR A 37 -4.43 -5.01 5.36
CA THR A 37 -4.01 -6.42 5.25
C THR A 37 -5.18 -7.37 5.51
N ASN A 38 -5.95 -7.16 6.58
CA ASN A 38 -7.12 -7.97 6.87
C ASN A 38 -8.16 -7.88 5.75
N LEU A 39 -8.46 -6.68 5.25
CA LEU A 39 -9.39 -6.51 4.13
C LEU A 39 -8.94 -7.28 2.89
N ILE A 40 -7.65 -7.25 2.56
CA ILE A 40 -7.10 -7.95 1.40
C ILE A 40 -7.24 -9.48 1.59
N LEU A 41 -6.93 -9.99 2.78
CA LEU A 41 -7.03 -11.41 3.10
C LEU A 41 -8.49 -11.89 3.10
N ASP A 42 -9.40 -11.10 3.66
CA ASP A 42 -10.83 -11.41 3.68
C ASP A 42 -11.43 -11.40 2.26
N ALA A 43 -11.04 -10.43 1.43
CA ALA A 43 -11.52 -10.32 0.06
C ALA A 43 -10.89 -11.38 -0.87
N ASN A 44 -9.68 -11.86 -0.57
CA ASN A 44 -8.95 -12.82 -1.39
C ASN A 44 -8.31 -13.92 -0.51
N PRO A 45 -9.10 -14.89 -0.02
CA PRO A 45 -8.61 -15.88 0.95
C PRO A 45 -7.45 -16.77 0.46
N GLY A 46 -7.26 -16.88 -0.86
CA GLY A 46 -6.16 -17.66 -1.47
C GLY A 46 -4.85 -16.88 -1.66
N ILE A 47 -4.80 -15.58 -1.32
CA ILE A 47 -3.57 -14.77 -1.39
C ILE A 47 -2.41 -15.35 -0.57
N PRO A 48 -2.61 -15.88 0.65
CA PRO A 48 -1.53 -16.48 1.42
C PRO A 48 -0.86 -17.67 0.72
N ASP A 49 -1.60 -18.39 -0.12
CA ASP A 49 -1.12 -19.55 -0.86
C ASP A 49 -0.54 -19.17 -2.24
N ALA A 50 -0.69 -17.90 -2.66
CA ALA A 50 -0.10 -17.39 -3.89
C ALA A 50 1.40 -17.14 -3.67
N ASP A 51 2.23 -18.10 -4.10
CA ASP A 51 3.69 -17.98 -4.10
C ASP A 51 4.16 -17.04 -5.23
N ASP A 52 3.93 -15.74 -5.05
CA ASP A 52 4.50 -14.67 -5.88
C ASP A 52 5.84 -14.15 -5.30
N ALA A 53 6.35 -14.79 -4.25
CA ALA A 53 7.66 -14.54 -3.68
C ALA A 53 8.74 -15.07 -4.63
N ARG A 54 8.97 -14.37 -5.76
CA ARG A 54 10.16 -14.58 -6.57
C ARG A 54 11.37 -14.41 -5.66
N SER A 55 12.15 -15.49 -5.52
CA SER A 55 13.38 -15.48 -4.72
C SER A 55 14.19 -14.19 -4.99
N PRO A 56 14.62 -13.46 -3.95
CA PRO A 56 15.48 -12.29 -4.11
C PRO A 56 16.87 -12.61 -4.69
N SER A 57 17.13 -13.84 -5.12
CA SER A 57 18.40 -14.35 -5.65
C SER A 57 18.97 -13.58 -6.85
N MET A 58 18.30 -12.53 -7.33
CA MET A 58 18.84 -11.63 -8.36
C MET A 58 19.33 -10.26 -7.84
N ARG A 59 19.16 -9.90 -6.56
CA ARG A 59 19.57 -8.57 -6.03
C ARG A 59 19.94 -8.57 -4.53
N ILE A 60 21.04 -9.23 -4.17
CA ILE A 60 21.70 -8.91 -2.89
C ILE A 60 22.68 -7.74 -3.16
N LEU A 61 22.36 -6.54 -2.65
CA LEU A 61 23.31 -5.43 -2.62
C LEU A 61 24.24 -5.65 -1.42
N VAL A 62 25.43 -6.20 -1.67
CA VAL A 62 26.49 -6.26 -0.65
C VAL A 62 27.15 -4.89 -0.58
N VAL A 63 27.03 -4.22 0.56
CA VAL A 63 27.76 -2.98 0.88
C VAL A 63 28.91 -3.31 1.82
N SER A 64 30.14 -3.02 1.39
CA SER A 64 31.35 -3.09 2.23
C SER A 64 31.72 -1.69 2.76
N LYS A 65 32.27 -1.63 3.98
CA LYS A 65 32.85 -0.39 4.54
C LYS A 65 34.15 -0.03 3.80
N PRO A 66 34.48 1.27 3.67
CA PRO A 66 35.72 1.73 3.03
C PRO A 66 36.98 1.25 3.75
#